data_AF-A0A438VUL1-F1
#
_entry.id   AF-A0A438VUL1-F1
#
_cell.length_a   1.000
_cell.length_b   1.000
_cell.length_c   1.000
_cell.angle_alpha   90.00
_cell.angle_beta   90.00
_cell.angle_gamma   90.00
#
_symmetry.space_group_name_H-M   'P 1'
#
loop_
_entity.id
_entity.type
_entity.pdbx_description
1 polymer ?
#
loop_
_entity_poly.entity_id
_entity_poly.type
_entity_poly.pdbx_seq_one_letter_code
_entity_poly.pdbx_strand_id
1 'polypeptide(L)'
;SGLVQLVCDPSSSAYEKALEVRSEFVLVAKGKARLRGVGLENPKLKTGKIEIVLEELVIENKSATPPIEIGNKHVNEDLRLKYRYLDLRSLN
;
A
#
# COMPACT_ATOMS: atom_id res chain seq x y z
N SER A 1 -10.54 -9.37 0.41
CA SER A 1 -9.64 -8.19 0.37
C SER A 1 -8.20 -8.65 0.52
N GLY A 2 -7.22 -7.78 0.25
CA GLY A 2 -5.79 -8.11 0.28
C GLY A 2 -4.94 -6.97 -0.29
N LEU A 3 -3.67 -7.24 -0.60
CA LEU A 3 -2.76 -6.26 -1.20
C LEU A 3 -2.83 -6.30 -2.73
N VAL A 4 -2.64 -5.15 -3.38
CA VAL A 4 -2.49 -5.02 -4.83
C VAL A 4 -1.42 -3.96 -5.12
N GLN A 5 -0.71 -4.12 -6.23
CA GLN A 5 0.28 -3.14 -6.67
C GLN A 5 -0.38 -2.06 -7.52
N LEU A 6 -0.09 -0.80 -7.19
CA LEU A 6 -0.33 0.35 -8.04
C LEU A 6 0.99 0.70 -8.73
N VAL A 7 0.94 1.00 -10.03
CA VAL A 7 2.07 1.52 -10.80
C VAL A 7 1.67 2.86 -11.39
N CYS A 8 2.57 3.86 -11.32
CA CYS A 8 2.29 5.20 -11.81
C CYS A 8 3.41 5.61 -12.78
N ASP A 9 3.05 5.81 -14.05
CA ASP A 9 3.97 6.31 -15.06
C ASP A 9 4.22 7.81 -14.85
N PRO A 10 5.44 8.33 -15.10
CA PRO A 10 5.75 9.76 -14.99
C PRO A 10 4.87 10.70 -15.83
N SER A 11 4.24 10.18 -16.89
CA SER A 11 3.31 10.93 -17.74
C SER A 11 1.88 11.01 -17.18
N SER A 12 1.56 10.29 -16.09
CA SER A 12 0.23 10.30 -15.48
C SER A 12 -0.01 11.60 -14.73
N SER A 13 -1.23 12.13 -14.79
CA SER A 13 -1.67 13.25 -13.94
C SER A 13 -1.58 12.94 -12.44
N ALA A 14 -1.56 11.66 -12.06
CA ALA A 14 -1.41 11.23 -10.68
C ALA A 14 0.05 11.23 -10.17
N TYR A 15 1.05 11.42 -11.04
CA TYR A 15 2.45 11.18 -10.71
C TYR A 15 2.97 12.05 -9.57
N GLU A 16 2.78 13.37 -9.65
CA GLU A 16 3.21 14.30 -8.59
C GLU A 16 2.59 13.95 -7.23
N LYS A 17 1.31 13.56 -7.22
CA LYS A 17 0.63 13.14 -5.99
C LYS A 17 1.19 11.81 -5.47
N ALA A 18 1.55 10.89 -6.36
CA ALA A 18 2.15 9.61 -5.99
C ALA A 18 3.53 9.79 -5.33
N LEU A 19 4.32 10.78 -5.74
CA LEU A 19 5.61 11.11 -5.11
C LEU A 19 5.48 11.59 -3.65
N GLU A 20 4.34 12.15 -3.27
CA GLU A 20 4.05 12.56 -1.89
C GLU A 20 3.72 11.37 -0.96
N VAL A 21 3.31 10.22 -1.51
CA VAL A 21 2.82 9.09 -0.72
C VAL A 21 3.92 8.56 0.20
N ARG A 22 3.56 8.29 1.45
CA ARG A 22 4.40 7.61 2.44
C ARG A 22 3.63 6.44 3.04
N SER A 23 4.32 5.63 3.83
CA SER A 23 3.73 4.47 4.50
C SER A 23 2.47 4.84 5.27
N GLU A 24 1.48 3.94 5.24
CA GLU A 24 0.22 4.04 5.98
C GLU A 24 -0.71 5.21 5.64
N PHE A 25 -0.48 5.92 4.53
CA PHE A 25 -1.46 6.88 4.02
C PHE A 25 -2.74 6.17 3.58
N VAL A 26 -3.88 6.84 3.78
CA VAL A 26 -5.17 6.38 3.26
C VAL A 26 -5.34 6.98 1.87
N LEU A 27 -5.42 6.11 0.87
CA LEU A 27 -5.45 6.49 -0.54
C LEU A 27 -6.76 6.06 -1.18
N VAL A 28 -7.28 6.91 -2.06
CA VAL A 28 -8.30 6.53 -3.05
C VAL A 28 -7.62 6.57 -4.42
N ALA A 29 -7.55 5.42 -5.07
CA ALA A 29 -6.87 5.25 -6.34
C ALA A 29 -7.84 4.74 -7.41
N LYS A 30 -7.72 5.29 -8.62
CA LYS A 30 -8.45 4.82 -9.80
C LYS A 30 -7.47 4.60 -10.94
N GLY A 31 -7.70 3.53 -11.69
CA GLY A 31 -6.84 3.16 -12.79
C GLY A 31 -7.27 1.88 -13.47
N LYS A 32 -6.46 1.43 -14.43
CA LYS A 32 -6.74 0.24 -15.24
C LYS A 32 -5.96 -0.96 -14.74
N ALA A 33 -6.66 -2.07 -14.53
CA ALA A 33 -6.02 -3.35 -14.25
C ALA A 33 -5.34 -3.90 -15.51
N ARG A 34 -4.11 -4.38 -15.38
CA ARG A 34 -3.39 -5.12 -16.42
C ARG A 34 -2.62 -6.29 -15.82
N LEU A 35 -2.20 -7.21 -16.69
CA LEU A 35 -1.18 -8.20 -16.34
C LEU A 35 0.13 -7.47 -16.07
N ARG A 36 0.90 -7.96 -15.09
CA ARG A 36 2.28 -7.52 -14.92
C ARG A 36 3.11 -7.93 -16.13
N GLY A 37 4.21 -7.20 -16.37
CA GLY A 37 5.19 -7.59 -17.37
C GLY A 37 5.73 -9.00 -17.10
N VAL A 38 6.09 -9.72 -18.18
CA VAL A 38 6.62 -11.09 -18.09
C VAL A 38 7.82 -11.12 -17.16
N GLY A 39 7.79 -12.00 -16.14
CA GLY A 39 8.85 -12.14 -15.14
C GLY A 39 8.72 -11.19 -13.94
N LEU A 40 7.74 -10.30 -13.92
CA LEU A 40 7.45 -9.39 -12.80
C LEU A 40 6.29 -9.88 -11.92
N GLU A 41 5.77 -11.07 -12.19
CA GLU A 41 4.74 -11.71 -11.37
C GLU A 41 5.28 -12.03 -9.96
N ASN A 42 4.47 -11.73 -8.93
CA ASN A 42 4.84 -12.02 -7.54
C ASN A 42 4.05 -13.23 -6.99
N PRO A 43 4.65 -14.43 -6.90
CA PRO A 43 3.93 -15.63 -6.45
C PRO A 43 3.50 -15.58 -4.97
N LYS A 44 4.06 -14.65 -4.17
CA LYS A 44 3.68 -14.48 -2.75
C LYS A 44 2.37 -13.72 -2.57
N LEU A 45 1.84 -13.09 -3.62
CA LEU A 45 0.59 -12.32 -3.58
C LEU A 45 -0.50 -12.99 -4.40
N LYS A 46 -1.72 -13.06 -3.86
CA LYS A 46 -2.91 -13.52 -4.60
C LYS A 46 -3.17 -12.69 -5.87
N THR A 47 -2.84 -11.40 -5.82
CA THR A 47 -2.94 -10.44 -6.94
C THR A 47 -1.64 -10.34 -7.75
N GLY A 48 -0.65 -11.19 -7.48
CA GLY A 48 0.71 -11.03 -7.98
C GLY A 48 0.89 -11.15 -9.48
N LYS A 49 -0.13 -11.58 -10.23
CA LYS A 49 -0.13 -11.59 -11.71
C LYS A 49 -0.63 -10.28 -12.32
N ILE A 50 -1.22 -9.39 -11.52
CA ILE A 50 -1.83 -8.14 -11.98
C ILE A 50 -1.26 -6.92 -11.25
N GLU A 51 -1.48 -5.76 -11.83
CA GLU A 51 -1.26 -4.44 -11.24
C GLU A 51 -2.28 -3.44 -11.77
N ILE A 52 -2.43 -2.32 -11.08
CA ILE A 52 -3.29 -1.21 -11.52
C ILE A 52 -2.40 -0.06 -12.01
N VAL A 53 -2.55 0.33 -13.27
CA VAL A 53 -1.92 1.53 -13.84
C VAL A 53 -2.72 2.74 -13.39
N LEU A 54 -2.09 3.61 -12.60
CA LEU A 54 -2.72 4.71 -11.88
C LEU A 54 -3.03 5.89 -12.80
N GLU A 55 -4.32 6.24 -12.89
CA GLU A 55 -4.83 7.39 -13.66
C GLU A 55 -5.13 8.57 -12.74
N GLU A 56 -5.74 8.30 -11.58
CA GLU A 56 -6.11 9.30 -10.58
C GLU A 56 -5.71 8.79 -9.17
N LEU A 57 -5.21 9.70 -8.35
CA LEU A 57 -4.85 9.42 -6.95
C LEU A 57 -5.29 10.57 -6.06
N VAL A 58 -6.01 10.24 -5.00
CA VAL A 58 -6.35 11.14 -3.90
C VAL A 58 -5.71 10.61 -2.62
N ILE A 59 -4.99 11.48 -1.91
CA ILE A 59 -4.56 11.21 -0.54
C ILE A 59 -5.71 11.67 0.36
N GLU A 60 -6.57 10.72 0.75
CA GLU A 60 -7.73 10.99 1.60
C GLU A 60 -7.28 11.40 3.00
N ASN A 61 -6.25 10.73 3.52
CA ASN A 61 -5.65 11.10 4.79
C ASN A 61 -4.15 10.78 4.84
N LYS A 62 -3.36 11.72 5.37
CA LYS A 62 -1.92 11.52 5.61
C LYS A 62 -1.72 10.78 6.93
N SER A 63 -0.68 9.97 7.02
CA SER A 63 -0.26 9.33 8.26
C SER A 63 1.06 9.92 8.75
N ALA A 64 1.19 10.10 10.07
CA ALA A 64 2.52 10.23 10.67
C ALA A 64 3.26 8.89 10.56
N THR A 65 4.59 8.91 10.69
CA THR A 65 5.38 7.67 10.77
C THR A 65 4.86 6.81 11.93
N PRO A 66 4.44 5.56 11.65
CA PRO A 66 3.91 4.70 12.71
C PRO A 66 4.97 4.42 13.79
N PRO A 67 4.60 4.45 15.08
CA PRO A 67 5.50 4.09 16.17
C PRO A 67 5.82 2.58 16.23
N ILE A 68 5.03 1.76 15.54
CA ILE A 68 5.28 0.34 15.30
C ILE A 68 5.03 0.02 13.83
N GLU A 69 5.83 -0.87 13.27
CA GLU A 69 5.59 -1.38 11.92
C GLU A 69 4.43 -2.39 11.94
N ILE A 70 3.48 -2.23 11.01
CA ILE A 70 2.31 -3.10 10.93
C ILE A 70 2.74 -4.51 10.49
N GLY A 71 2.25 -5.54 11.18
CA GLY A 71 2.58 -6.94 10.91
C GLY A 71 3.96 -7.37 11.41
N ASN A 72 4.74 -6.49 12.04
CA ASN A 72 6.03 -6.84 12.60
C ASN A 72 5.86 -7.67 13.89
N LYS A 73 6.26 -8.95 13.83
CA LYS A 73 6.11 -9.91 14.93
C LYS A 73 7.13 -9.71 16.06
N HIS A 74 8.13 -8.85 15.88
CA HIS A 74 9.19 -8.59 16.86
C HIS A 74 8.89 -7.38 17.77
N VAL A 75 7.76 -6.71 17.55
CA VAL A 75 7.28 -5.64 18.44
C VAL A 75 6.82 -6.26 19.76
N ASN A 76 7.30 -5.73 20.89
CA ASN A 76 6.92 -6.24 22.22
C ASN A 76 5.42 -6.04 22.50
N GLU A 77 4.89 -6.84 23.42
CA GLU A 77 3.45 -6.88 23.69
C GLU A 77 2.90 -5.55 24.22
N ASP A 78 3.59 -4.90 25.16
CA ASP A 78 3.19 -3.62 25.73
C ASP A 78 3.00 -2.54 24.65
N LEU A 79 3.93 -2.47 23.69
CA LEU A 79 3.87 -1.50 22.61
C LEU A 79 2.77 -1.85 21.59
N ARG A 80 2.56 -3.15 21.32
CA ARG A 80 1.44 -3.62 20.49
C ARG A 80 0.09 -3.31 21.12
N LEU A 81 -0.06 -3.48 22.44
CA LEU A 81 -1.28 -3.13 23.15
C LEU A 81 -1.51 -1.62 23.21
N LYS A 82 -0.46 -0.83 23.44
CA LYS A 82 -0.52 0.64 23.41
C LYS A 82 -0.97 1.18 22.04
N TYR A 83 -0.45 0.61 20.95
CA TYR A 83 -0.81 0.99 19.59
C TYR A 83 -1.67 -0.07 18.90
N ARG A 84 -2.62 -0.67 19.65
CA ARG A 84 -3.43 -1.79 19.18
C ARG A 84 -4.20 -1.49 17.90
N TYR A 85 -4.59 -0.24 17.66
CA TYR A 85 -5.25 0.18 16.42
C TYR A 85 -4.37 0.03 15.17
N LEU A 86 -3.04 0.07 15.30
CA LEU A 86 -2.12 -0.25 14.20
C LEU A 86 -1.91 -1.76 14.10
N ASP A 87 -1.71 -2.43 15.24
CA ASP A 87 -1.51 -3.89 15.28
C ASP A 87 -2.69 -4.67 14.69
N LEU A 88 -3.92 -4.21 14.92
CA LEU A 88 -5.15 -4.79 14.35
C LEU A 88 -5.25 -4.68 12.83
N ARG A 89 -4.42 -3.84 12.18
CA ARG A 89 -4.34 -3.77 10.70
C ARG A 89 -3.50 -4.90 10.11
N SER A 90 -2.75 -5.63 10.94
CA SER A 90 -1.95 -6.76 10.48
C SER A 90 -2.83 -7.79 9.78
N LEU A 91 -2.41 -8.23 8.60
CA LEU A 91 -3.09 -9.30 7.87
C LEU A 91 -2.87 -10.61 8.65
N ASN A 92 -3.96 -11.19 9.17
CA ASN A 92 -3.97 -12.57 9.65
C ASN A 92 -3.94 -13.56 8.48
#